data_AF-A0A8S1VCF0-F1
#
_entry.id   AF-A0A8S1VCF0-F1
#
_cell.length_a   1.000
_cell.length_b   1.000
_cell.length_c   1.000
_cell.angle_alpha   90.00
_cell.angle_beta   90.00
_cell.angle_gamma   90.00
#
_symmetry.space_group_name_H-M   'P 1'
#
loop_
_entity.id
_entity.type
_entity.pdbx_description
1 polymer ?
#
loop_
_entity_poly.entity_id
_entity_poly.type
_entity_poly.pdbx_seq_one_letter_code
_entity_poly.pdbx_strand_id
1 'polypeptide(L)'
;MGICKSLPASTEDLPTMDSSGHKQTEIVIKEDTSPIYDENKIIVIQALYRGHKVRKSLMTTLHSPETSAPTQVEQSKFCFDPNQLNTYDQSSILMKNGAIYKGEWKDGKANGKGQYQFQDSYVEGTWASNELQGEAVYVNGTEKYKGQWLDSMFHGIGEYVYSDGRIYQGEWRKGLQHGMGKEIYKDKSTYEGKFKEGMKFGLGIIRLADGCVYQGEFENDQFHGYGSFIWPDRKKIFEGYWKNGTKHGNGTMKWGDGRIYTGQYLEGLKHGYGEMQYSDGRCYKGQWKNGLQDGMGIFVDKEGNERKGFWIKGKLKKWF
;
A
#
# COMPACT_ATOMS: atom_id res chain seq x y z
N MET A 1 11.08 -47.76 -26.83
CA MET A 1 10.33 -48.40 -27.94
C MET A 1 8.98 -48.80 -27.35
N GLY A 2 7.89 -48.06 -27.51
CA GLY A 2 7.37 -47.44 -28.71
C GLY A 2 6.31 -48.37 -29.30
N ILE A 3 5.04 -47.97 -29.24
CA ILE A 3 4.00 -48.02 -30.28
C ILE A 3 2.60 -48.09 -29.63
N CYS A 4 1.70 -47.35 -30.27
CA CYS A 4 0.39 -46.91 -29.87
C CYS A 4 -0.69 -47.66 -30.68
N LYS A 5 -1.95 -47.56 -30.20
CA LYS A 5 -3.25 -47.82 -30.86
C LYS A 5 -3.78 -49.27 -30.86
N SER A 6 -4.99 -49.46 -30.31
CA SER A 6 -6.27 -49.36 -31.07
C SER A 6 -7.48 -49.72 -30.19
N LEU A 7 -8.56 -48.94 -30.30
CA LEU A 7 -9.94 -49.31 -29.92
C LEU A 7 -10.50 -50.38 -30.88
N PRO A 8 -11.56 -51.11 -30.47
CA PRO A 8 -12.85 -50.89 -31.13
C PRO A 8 -14.06 -50.91 -30.17
N ALA A 9 -15.24 -50.76 -30.77
CA ALA A 9 -16.47 -50.20 -30.24
C ALA A 9 -17.53 -51.20 -29.73
N SER A 10 -18.46 -50.63 -28.95
CA SER A 10 -19.91 -50.90 -28.81
C SER A 10 -20.43 -52.33 -28.67
N THR A 11 -21.11 -52.58 -27.55
CA THR A 11 -22.39 -53.32 -27.51
C THR A 11 -23.34 -52.65 -26.53
N GLU A 12 -24.60 -52.55 -26.95
CA GLU A 12 -25.76 -52.01 -26.27
C GLU A 12 -26.13 -52.85 -25.04
N ASP A 13 -26.73 -52.21 -24.02
CA ASP A 13 -27.80 -52.81 -23.22
C ASP A 13 -28.65 -51.70 -22.56
N LEU A 14 -29.97 -51.88 -22.68
CA LEU A 14 -31.07 -51.02 -22.21
C LEU A 14 -31.40 -51.28 -20.71
N PRO A 15 -32.29 -50.49 -20.08
CA PRO A 15 -32.19 -50.12 -18.66
C PRO A 15 -32.91 -51.08 -17.71
N THR A 16 -32.38 -51.23 -16.50
CA THR A 16 -33.14 -51.75 -15.35
C THR A 16 -33.50 -50.62 -14.41
N MET A 17 -34.80 -50.29 -14.35
CA MET A 17 -35.37 -49.50 -13.26
C MET A 17 -35.42 -50.34 -11.98
N ASP A 18 -35.05 -49.73 -10.85
CA ASP A 18 -35.46 -50.17 -9.53
C ASP A 18 -36.35 -49.14 -8.84
N SER A 19 -37.14 -49.64 -7.91
CA SER A 19 -38.40 -49.09 -7.44
C SER A 19 -38.22 -48.35 -6.12
N SER A 20 -37.86 -47.07 -6.17
CA SER A 20 -38.12 -46.10 -5.09
C SER A 20 -38.06 -44.68 -5.64
N GLY A 21 -39.24 -44.10 -5.91
CA GLY A 21 -39.44 -42.84 -6.64
C GLY A 21 -39.02 -41.55 -5.91
N HIS A 22 -37.75 -41.44 -5.51
CA HIS A 22 -37.11 -40.18 -5.15
C HIS A 22 -35.81 -40.01 -5.92
N LYS A 23 -35.84 -39.22 -7.00
CA LYS A 23 -34.61 -38.69 -7.59
C LYS A 23 -33.96 -37.76 -6.56
N GLN A 24 -32.97 -38.26 -5.83
CA GLN A 24 -31.90 -37.40 -5.36
C GLN A 24 -31.18 -36.92 -6.61
N THR A 25 -31.53 -35.73 -7.08
CA THR A 25 -30.65 -34.96 -7.95
C THR A 25 -29.41 -34.64 -7.13
N GLU A 26 -28.39 -35.48 -7.24
CA GLU A 26 -27.02 -35.04 -6.99
C GLU A 26 -26.79 -33.82 -7.90
N ILE A 27 -26.87 -32.64 -7.29
CA ILE A 27 -26.40 -31.43 -7.92
C ILE A 27 -24.89 -31.62 -7.99
N VAL A 28 -24.41 -32.13 -9.12
CA VAL A 28 -23.02 -32.01 -9.53
C VAL A 28 -22.79 -30.51 -9.68
N ILE A 29 -22.35 -29.88 -8.58
CA ILE A 29 -21.70 -28.58 -8.64
C ILE A 29 -20.46 -28.86 -9.46
N LYS A 30 -20.51 -28.60 -10.77
CA LYS A 30 -19.30 -28.49 -11.58
C LYS A 30 -18.43 -27.50 -10.82
N GLU A 31 -17.30 -27.99 -10.31
CA GLU A 31 -16.24 -27.16 -9.82
C GLU A 31 -15.88 -26.24 -10.98
N ASP A 32 -16.38 -25.01 -10.93
CA ASP A 32 -15.92 -23.95 -11.79
C ASP A 32 -14.50 -23.65 -11.31
N THR A 33 -13.53 -24.35 -11.92
CA THR A 33 -12.09 -24.17 -11.76
C THR A 33 -11.64 -22.84 -12.36
N SER A 34 -12.42 -21.79 -12.16
CA SER A 34 -11.99 -20.41 -12.28
C SER A 34 -10.87 -20.18 -11.26
N PRO A 35 -9.74 -19.57 -11.65
CA PRO A 35 -8.49 -19.66 -10.92
C PRO A 35 -8.64 -19.15 -9.49
N ILE A 36 -8.06 -19.92 -8.57
CA ILE A 36 -7.89 -19.63 -7.16
C ILE A 36 -7.41 -18.17 -6.99
N TYR A 37 -8.31 -17.34 -6.46
CA TYR A 37 -8.09 -16.11 -5.70
C TYR A 37 -6.69 -15.49 -5.75
N ASP A 38 -6.52 -14.39 -6.48
CA ASP A 38 -5.34 -13.53 -6.34
C ASP A 38 -5.57 -12.43 -5.27
N GLU A 39 -5.67 -12.85 -4.01
CA GLU A 39 -5.49 -11.95 -2.85
C GLU A 39 -4.02 -11.55 -2.66
N ASN A 40 -3.12 -12.31 -3.28
CA ASN A 40 -1.69 -12.04 -3.31
C ASN A 40 -1.38 -10.68 -3.93
N LYS A 41 -2.18 -10.18 -4.88
CA LYS A 41 -2.01 -8.81 -5.41
C LYS A 41 -2.19 -7.71 -4.36
N ILE A 42 -3.17 -7.81 -3.46
CA ILE A 42 -3.31 -6.85 -2.35
C ILE A 42 -2.09 -6.96 -1.40
N ILE A 43 -1.62 -8.18 -1.15
CA ILE A 43 -0.44 -8.45 -0.32
C ILE A 43 0.86 -7.97 -0.99
N VAL A 44 0.97 -8.09 -2.32
CA VAL A 44 2.10 -7.61 -3.14
C VAL A 44 2.11 -6.09 -3.16
N ILE A 45 0.95 -5.46 -3.25
CA ILE A 45 0.78 -4.01 -3.12
C ILE A 45 1.25 -3.54 -1.73
N GLN A 46 0.81 -4.20 -0.67
CA GLN A 46 1.32 -3.97 0.69
C GLN A 46 2.84 -4.22 0.80
N ALA A 47 3.39 -5.21 0.09
CA ALA A 47 4.81 -5.55 0.08
C ALA A 47 5.67 -4.57 -0.76
N LEU A 48 5.12 -4.00 -1.83
CA LEU A 48 5.71 -2.90 -2.61
C LEU A 48 5.70 -1.60 -1.79
N TYR A 49 4.70 -1.43 -0.91
CA TYR A 49 4.63 -0.34 0.07
C TYR A 49 5.41 -0.60 1.36
N ARG A 50 5.99 -1.80 1.53
CA ARG A 50 7.09 -2.00 2.47
C ARG A 50 8.37 -1.37 1.91
N GLY A 51 8.38 -0.04 1.85
CA GLY A 51 9.58 0.76 2.13
C GLY A 51 10.03 0.62 3.60
N HIS A 52 9.89 -0.57 4.18
CA HIS A 52 10.17 -0.96 5.58
C HIS A 52 10.84 -2.35 5.65
N LYS A 53 11.71 -2.69 4.71
CA LYS A 53 13.00 -3.23 5.18
C LYS A 53 13.94 -2.10 5.60
N VAL A 54 13.59 -0.83 5.30
CA VAL A 54 14.41 0.38 5.51
C VAL A 54 13.95 1.27 6.69
N ARG A 55 12.66 1.33 7.06
CA ARG A 55 12.25 1.79 8.42
C ARG A 55 12.66 0.79 9.54
N LYS A 56 13.32 -0.34 9.25
CA LYS A 56 13.49 -1.51 10.16
C LYS A 56 14.20 -1.18 11.50
N SER A 57 14.84 -0.02 11.61
CA SER A 57 15.45 0.47 12.87
C SER A 57 14.51 1.30 13.77
N LEU A 58 13.30 1.66 13.32
CA LEU A 58 12.38 2.51 14.11
C LEU A 58 11.47 1.73 15.09
N MET A 59 11.49 0.38 15.11
CA MET A 59 10.64 -0.46 15.98
C MET A 59 11.35 -1.67 16.61
N THR A 60 12.69 -1.71 16.73
CA THR A 60 13.37 -2.79 17.49
C THR A 60 13.76 -2.38 18.92
N THR A 61 13.34 -1.22 19.43
CA THR A 61 13.62 -0.84 20.82
C THR A 61 12.52 -0.01 21.47
N LEU A 62 11.30 -0.52 21.50
CA LEU A 62 10.33 -0.11 22.52
C LEU A 62 9.71 -1.38 23.10
N HIS A 63 10.27 -1.81 24.23
CA HIS A 63 9.82 -2.85 25.16
C HIS A 63 10.39 -4.27 24.96
N SER A 64 11.65 -4.45 25.38
CA SER A 64 11.92 -5.42 26.44
C SER A 64 12.76 -4.76 27.53
N PRO A 65 12.48 -5.04 28.80
CA PRO A 65 13.01 -4.25 29.90
C PRO A 65 14.41 -4.72 30.27
N GLU A 66 15.17 -3.76 30.79
CA GLU A 66 16.39 -3.89 31.58
C GLU A 66 17.73 -3.65 30.88
N THR A 67 18.34 -2.56 31.37
CA THR A 67 19.79 -2.36 31.59
C THR A 67 20.69 -2.16 30.38
N SER A 68 20.69 -0.93 29.87
CA SER A 68 21.81 0.03 30.02
C SER A 68 21.48 1.28 29.19
N ALA A 69 21.81 2.45 29.72
CA ALA A 69 21.36 3.75 29.23
C ALA A 69 21.62 3.92 27.71
N PRO A 70 20.59 4.20 26.88
CA PRO A 70 20.78 4.32 25.45
C PRO A 70 21.37 5.68 25.09
N THR A 71 22.54 5.64 24.46
CA THR A 71 23.21 6.78 23.83
C THR A 71 22.30 7.36 22.74
N GLN A 72 21.99 8.64 22.86
CA GLN A 72 21.24 9.39 21.86
C GLN A 72 21.99 9.35 20.53
N VAL A 73 21.35 8.88 19.47
CA VAL A 73 21.87 9.01 18.10
C VAL A 73 21.35 10.34 17.56
N GLU A 74 22.20 11.36 17.56
CA GLU A 74 21.94 12.64 16.91
C GLU A 74 21.66 12.43 15.42
N GLN A 75 20.47 12.82 14.99
CA GLN A 75 20.25 13.16 13.58
C GLN A 75 21.15 14.35 13.29
N SER A 76 22.11 14.20 12.37
CA SER A 76 23.09 15.23 12.08
C SER A 76 22.40 16.45 11.49
N LYS A 77 22.02 17.38 12.36
CA LYS A 77 21.77 18.77 12.01
C LYS A 77 22.97 19.23 11.17
N PHE A 78 22.70 19.82 10.01
CA PHE A 78 23.74 20.54 9.31
C PHE A 78 24.20 21.68 10.23
N CYS A 79 25.40 21.56 10.78
CA CYS A 79 25.98 22.54 11.70
C CYS A 79 27.17 23.18 11.02
N PHE A 80 27.02 24.45 10.65
CA PHE A 80 28.14 25.28 10.27
C PHE A 80 28.85 25.75 11.55
N ASP A 81 30.15 25.42 11.69
CA ASP A 81 30.99 25.81 12.82
C ASP A 81 31.88 27.02 12.45
N PRO A 82 31.63 28.21 13.04
CA PRO A 82 32.38 29.43 12.73
C PRO A 82 33.82 29.46 13.28
N ASN A 83 34.25 28.51 14.13
CA ASN A 83 35.59 28.50 14.73
C ASN A 83 36.69 27.86 13.85
N GLN A 84 36.46 27.76 12.54
CA GLN A 84 37.26 26.94 11.62
C GLN A 84 37.91 27.69 10.44
N LEU A 85 38.04 29.02 10.53
CA LEU A 85 38.60 29.89 9.50
C LEU A 85 40.14 29.82 9.46
N ASN A 86 40.74 29.53 8.30
CA ASN A 86 42.20 29.58 8.11
C ASN A 86 42.72 30.85 7.42
N THR A 87 41.92 31.55 6.61
CA THR A 87 42.35 32.77 5.88
C THR A 87 41.16 33.62 5.42
N TYR A 88 41.24 34.93 5.60
CA TYR A 88 40.21 35.93 5.23
C TYR A 88 40.18 36.25 3.72
N ASP A 89 40.09 35.24 2.85
CA ASP A 89 39.52 35.47 1.51
C ASP A 89 38.00 35.28 1.64
N GLN A 90 37.29 36.40 1.85
CA GLN A 90 35.87 36.40 2.21
C GLN A 90 34.96 35.81 1.13
N SER A 91 35.49 35.50 -0.06
CA SER A 91 34.73 34.88 -1.14
C SER A 91 34.65 33.34 -1.04
N SER A 92 35.62 32.69 -0.37
CA SER A 92 35.74 31.23 -0.32
C SER A 92 36.55 30.77 0.89
N ILE A 93 35.92 30.03 1.80
CA ILE A 93 36.51 29.55 3.04
C ILE A 93 36.60 28.02 3.05
N LEU A 94 37.82 27.52 3.27
CA LEU A 94 38.08 26.11 3.60
C LEU A 94 37.94 25.94 5.12
N MET A 95 36.99 25.11 5.54
CA MET A 95 36.76 24.72 6.93
C MET A 95 37.74 23.62 7.34
N LYS A 96 37.99 23.42 8.65
CA LYS A 96 38.96 22.41 9.12
C LYS A 96 38.52 20.97 8.80
N ASN A 97 37.21 20.74 8.66
CA ASN A 97 36.69 19.45 8.18
C ASN A 97 36.91 19.22 6.67
N GLY A 98 37.47 20.18 5.94
CA GLY A 98 37.67 20.11 4.50
C GLY A 98 36.48 20.58 3.66
N ALA A 99 35.39 21.03 4.29
CA ALA A 99 34.28 21.65 3.57
C ALA A 99 34.69 23.02 3.03
N ILE A 100 34.10 23.41 1.90
CA ILE A 100 34.30 24.70 1.27
C ILE A 100 32.98 25.45 1.27
N TYR A 101 32.96 26.65 1.84
CA TYR A 101 31.84 27.58 1.72
C TYR A 101 32.23 28.78 0.86
N LYS A 102 31.38 29.15 -0.09
CA LYS A 102 31.50 30.35 -0.93
C LYS A 102 30.22 31.15 -0.87
N GLY A 103 30.25 32.37 -0.36
CA GLY A 103 29.01 33.13 -0.21
C GLY A 103 29.15 34.40 0.60
N GLU A 104 28.00 34.98 0.90
CA GLU A 104 27.86 36.21 1.67
C GLU A 104 28.03 35.95 3.18
N TRP A 105 28.54 36.98 3.87
CA TRP A 105 28.87 36.92 5.29
C TRP A 105 28.31 38.14 6.01
N LYS A 106 27.85 37.92 7.24
CA LYS A 106 27.48 38.98 8.18
C LYS A 106 27.89 38.58 9.59
N ASP A 107 28.63 39.46 10.27
CA ASP A 107 29.07 39.27 11.67
C ASP A 107 29.81 37.93 11.89
N GLY A 108 30.69 37.55 10.94
CA GLY A 108 31.45 36.31 10.98
C GLY A 108 30.63 35.04 10.75
N LYS A 109 29.39 35.18 10.28
CA LYS A 109 28.47 34.07 9.98
C LYS A 109 28.06 34.07 8.52
N ALA A 110 27.84 32.90 7.95
CA ALA A 110 27.21 32.75 6.64
C ALA A 110 25.83 33.40 6.67
N ASN A 111 25.61 34.36 5.76
CA ASN A 111 24.41 35.18 5.74
C ASN A 111 24.19 35.75 4.34
N GLY A 112 23.05 35.46 3.72
CA GLY A 112 22.79 35.76 2.31
C GLY A 112 22.98 34.51 1.43
N LYS A 113 23.21 34.69 0.13
CA LYS A 113 23.43 33.60 -0.82
C LYS A 113 24.78 32.94 -0.59
N GLY A 114 24.80 31.62 -0.68
CA GLY A 114 26.03 30.85 -0.56
C GLY A 114 25.92 29.41 -1.01
N GLN A 115 27.09 28.86 -1.31
CA GLN A 115 27.33 27.50 -1.74
C GLN A 115 28.19 26.79 -0.70
N TYR A 116 27.85 25.55 -0.39
CA TYR A 116 28.60 24.70 0.53
C TYR A 116 28.89 23.37 -0.16
N GLN A 117 30.16 22.97 -0.17
CA GLN A 117 30.61 21.68 -0.69
C GLN A 117 31.33 20.91 0.41
N PHE A 118 30.93 19.66 0.63
CA PHE A 118 31.66 18.72 1.47
C PHE A 118 31.61 17.34 0.83
N GLN A 119 32.77 16.81 0.43
CA GLN A 119 32.87 15.54 -0.29
C GLN A 119 31.94 15.53 -1.52
N ASP A 120 31.00 14.60 -1.62
CA ASP A 120 30.01 14.48 -2.70
C ASP A 120 28.72 15.28 -2.45
N SER A 121 28.62 15.96 -1.29
CA SER A 121 27.48 16.79 -0.92
C SER A 121 27.68 18.25 -1.33
N TYR A 122 26.66 18.81 -1.99
CA TYR A 122 26.58 20.21 -2.42
C TYR A 122 25.28 20.83 -1.95
N VAL A 123 25.33 22.07 -1.47
CA VAL A 123 24.18 22.89 -1.10
C VAL A 123 24.35 24.28 -1.71
N GLU A 124 23.29 24.82 -2.30
CA GLU A 124 23.22 26.19 -2.77
C GLU A 124 21.90 26.83 -2.34
N GLY A 125 21.98 27.94 -1.60
CA GLY A 125 20.77 28.56 -1.06
C GLY A 125 21.02 29.86 -0.31
N THR A 126 19.99 30.28 0.42
CA THR A 126 20.08 31.41 1.34
C THR A 126 20.44 30.92 2.74
N TRP A 127 21.36 31.63 3.37
CA TRP A 127 21.87 31.37 4.70
C TRP A 127 21.46 32.51 5.62
N ALA A 128 21.16 32.22 6.88
CA ALA A 128 21.08 33.25 7.90
C ALA A 128 21.65 32.71 9.21
N SER A 129 22.66 33.41 9.71
CA SER A 129 23.40 33.04 10.93
C SER A 129 23.85 31.58 10.92
N ASN A 130 24.50 31.15 9.83
CA ASN A 130 25.04 29.79 9.64
C ASN A 130 24.01 28.68 9.35
N GLU A 131 22.72 28.98 9.38
CA GLU A 131 21.65 28.04 9.09
C GLU A 131 21.15 28.24 7.66
N LEU A 132 20.83 27.14 6.95
CA LEU A 132 20.21 27.20 5.63
C LEU A 132 18.71 27.47 5.75
N GLN A 133 18.21 28.42 4.97
CA GLN A 133 16.84 28.93 5.09
C GLN A 133 16.24 29.30 3.72
N GLY A 134 14.92 29.29 3.62
CA GLY A 134 14.23 29.64 2.39
C GLY A 134 14.49 28.62 1.28
N GLU A 135 14.56 29.05 0.03
CA GLU A 135 14.78 28.12 -1.08
C GLU A 135 16.25 27.75 -1.25
N ALA A 136 16.52 26.45 -1.35
CA ALA A 136 17.85 25.92 -1.64
C ALA A 136 17.79 24.60 -2.41
N VAL A 137 18.89 24.31 -3.09
CA VAL A 137 19.16 23.04 -3.76
C VAL A 137 20.20 22.26 -2.95
N TYR A 138 19.94 20.99 -2.70
CA TYR A 138 20.87 20.04 -2.12
C TYR A 138 21.08 18.87 -3.07
N VAL A 139 22.32 18.42 -3.18
CA VAL A 139 22.73 17.26 -3.96
C VAL A 139 23.67 16.44 -3.10
N ASN A 140 23.48 15.12 -3.03
CA ASN A 140 24.43 14.19 -2.42
C ASN A 140 24.45 12.90 -3.21
N GLY A 141 25.48 12.73 -4.04
CA GLY A 141 25.54 11.66 -5.03
C GLY A 141 24.32 11.72 -5.97
N THR A 142 23.45 10.71 -5.89
CA THR A 142 22.21 10.62 -6.71
C THR A 142 21.01 11.30 -6.07
N GLU A 143 21.06 11.62 -4.78
CA GLU A 143 19.96 12.23 -4.06
C GLU A 143 19.94 13.74 -4.31
N LYS A 144 18.73 14.28 -4.48
CA LYS A 144 18.55 15.71 -4.76
C LYS A 144 17.34 16.24 -4.03
N TYR A 145 17.47 17.37 -3.36
CA TYR A 145 16.35 18.14 -2.85
C TYR A 145 16.35 19.52 -3.47
N LYS A 146 15.18 19.99 -3.89
CA LYS A 146 14.96 21.38 -4.27
C LYS A 146 13.67 21.85 -3.62
N GLY A 147 13.77 22.85 -2.76
CA GLY A 147 12.60 23.34 -2.07
C GLY A 147 12.94 24.30 -0.94
N GLN A 148 11.95 24.50 -0.08
CA GLN A 148 12.07 25.36 1.08
C GLN A 148 12.81 24.65 2.23
N TRP A 149 13.49 25.45 3.04
CA TRP A 149 14.30 25.05 4.19
C TRP A 149 14.02 25.98 5.36
N LEU A 150 14.09 25.41 6.56
CA LEU A 150 14.03 26.13 7.82
C LEU A 150 14.92 25.43 8.83
N ASP A 151 15.79 26.19 9.51
CA ASP A 151 16.76 25.67 10.48
C ASP A 151 17.56 24.48 9.92
N SER A 152 18.02 24.62 8.68
CA SER A 152 18.77 23.60 7.94
C SER A 152 18.07 22.25 7.76
N MET A 153 16.74 22.23 7.84
CA MET A 153 15.90 21.06 7.51
C MET A 153 14.98 21.35 6.33
N PHE A 154 14.62 20.32 5.56
CA PHE A 154 13.55 20.43 4.56
C PHE A 154 12.25 20.91 5.24
N HIS A 155 11.62 21.90 4.64
CA HIS A 155 10.41 22.54 5.16
C HIS A 155 9.56 23.05 4.00
N GLY A 156 8.27 23.29 4.22
CA GLY A 156 7.39 23.89 3.22
C GLY A 156 7.31 23.05 1.93
N ILE A 157 7.24 23.68 0.77
CA ILE A 157 7.13 22.95 -0.51
C ILE A 157 8.51 22.56 -1.03
N GLY A 158 8.65 21.30 -1.44
CA GLY A 158 9.87 20.80 -2.05
C GLY A 158 9.71 19.49 -2.81
N GLU A 159 10.69 19.23 -3.67
CA GLU A 159 10.87 18.00 -4.41
C GLU A 159 12.13 17.28 -3.91
N TYR A 160 12.02 15.98 -3.63
CA TYR A 160 13.13 15.12 -3.26
C TYR A 160 13.21 13.93 -4.21
N VAL A 161 14.38 13.74 -4.84
CA VAL A 161 14.74 12.56 -5.62
C VAL A 161 15.58 11.65 -4.73
N TYR A 162 15.06 10.46 -4.45
CA TYR A 162 15.71 9.43 -3.65
C TYR A 162 16.76 8.67 -4.47
N SER A 163 17.74 8.09 -3.77
CA SER A 163 18.78 7.24 -4.36
C SER A 163 18.23 6.00 -5.08
N ASP A 164 17.06 5.51 -4.68
CA ASP A 164 16.35 4.40 -5.33
C ASP A 164 15.55 4.82 -6.58
N GLY A 165 15.55 6.11 -6.93
CA GLY A 165 14.84 6.68 -8.06
C GLY A 165 13.39 7.09 -7.77
N ARG A 166 12.91 6.94 -6.53
CA ARG A 166 11.62 7.53 -6.13
C ARG A 166 11.72 9.06 -6.14
N ILE A 167 10.58 9.71 -6.38
CA ILE A 167 10.45 11.15 -6.32
C ILE A 167 9.30 11.49 -5.37
N TYR A 168 9.53 12.39 -4.42
CA TYR A 168 8.47 13.01 -3.63
C TYR A 168 8.35 14.48 -3.98
N GLN A 169 7.13 14.95 -4.22
CA GLN A 169 6.80 16.35 -4.45
C GLN A 169 5.69 16.73 -3.47
N GLY A 170 5.93 17.66 -2.55
CA GLY A 170 4.91 18.02 -1.58
C GLY A 170 5.41 18.88 -0.44
N GLU A 171 4.60 18.90 0.62
CA GLU A 171 4.89 19.63 1.84
C GLU A 171 5.87 18.87 2.75
N TRP A 172 6.75 19.61 3.40
CA TRP A 172 7.76 19.13 4.33
C TRP A 172 7.63 19.87 5.65
N ARG A 173 7.86 19.15 6.75
CA ARG A 173 7.90 19.74 8.09
C ARG A 173 8.97 19.05 8.91
N LYS A 174 10.01 19.81 9.29
CA LYS A 174 11.15 19.31 10.09
C LYS A 174 11.81 18.09 9.44
N GLY A 175 12.11 18.18 8.14
CA GLY A 175 12.78 17.12 7.39
C GLY A 175 11.88 15.95 6.97
N LEU A 176 10.59 15.94 7.35
CA LEU A 176 9.66 14.85 7.06
C LEU A 176 8.57 15.28 6.09
N GLN A 177 8.12 14.36 5.23
CA GLN A 177 6.95 14.55 4.38
C GLN A 177 5.72 14.84 5.27
N HIS A 178 4.96 15.86 4.89
CA HIS A 178 3.78 16.31 5.62
C HIS A 178 2.73 16.85 4.64
N GLY A 179 1.55 17.25 5.15
CA GLY A 179 0.54 17.92 4.34
C GLY A 179 0.13 17.13 3.10
N MET A 180 -0.06 17.80 1.97
CA MET A 180 -0.33 17.15 0.69
C MET A 180 0.99 16.82 -0.03
N GLY A 181 1.03 15.68 -0.70
CA GLY A 181 2.16 15.30 -1.54
C GLY A 181 1.85 14.24 -2.57
N LYS A 182 2.79 14.09 -3.49
CA LYS A 182 2.83 13.10 -4.56
C LYS A 182 4.13 12.32 -4.48
N GLU A 183 4.03 11.00 -4.39
CA GLU A 183 5.17 10.08 -4.47
C GLU A 183 5.10 9.32 -5.79
N ILE A 184 6.19 9.33 -6.56
CA ILE A 184 6.35 8.64 -7.84
C ILE A 184 7.42 7.57 -7.65
N TYR A 185 7.08 6.33 -8.01
CA TYR A 185 7.93 5.17 -7.85
C TYR A 185 8.67 4.83 -9.15
N LYS A 186 9.77 4.07 -9.04
CA LYS A 186 10.60 3.65 -10.19
C LYS A 186 9.82 2.86 -11.25
N ASP A 187 8.83 2.08 -10.82
CA ASP A 187 7.92 1.33 -11.69
C ASP A 187 6.80 2.20 -12.31
N LYS A 188 6.82 3.51 -12.04
CA LYS A 188 5.80 4.51 -12.41
C LYS A 188 4.49 4.41 -11.62
N SER A 189 4.42 3.58 -10.58
CA SER A 189 3.34 3.67 -9.60
C SER A 189 3.36 5.07 -8.95
N THR A 190 2.20 5.57 -8.52
CA THR A 190 2.08 6.87 -7.88
C THR A 190 1.18 6.81 -6.65
N TYR A 191 1.52 7.59 -5.63
CA TYR A 191 0.61 7.97 -4.55
C TYR A 191 0.39 9.48 -4.59
N GLU A 192 -0.85 9.92 -4.45
CA GLU A 192 -1.22 11.33 -4.30
C GLU A 192 -2.19 11.45 -3.13
N GLY A 193 -1.83 12.21 -2.11
CA GLY A 193 -2.65 12.32 -0.92
C GLY A 193 -1.94 12.98 0.25
N LYS A 194 -2.53 12.80 1.44
CA LYS A 194 -2.02 13.37 2.68
C LYS A 194 -0.86 12.56 3.26
N PHE A 195 0.08 13.25 3.89
CA PHE A 195 1.21 12.73 4.62
C PHE A 195 1.24 13.31 6.04
N LYS A 196 1.65 12.49 7.01
CA LYS A 196 1.91 12.89 8.38
C LYS A 196 3.17 12.19 8.86
N GLU A 197 4.18 12.99 9.23
CA GLU A 197 5.44 12.49 9.83
C GLU A 197 6.12 11.42 8.97
N GLY A 198 6.18 11.65 7.65
CA GLY A 198 6.82 10.73 6.71
C GLY A 198 5.96 9.53 6.29
N MET A 199 4.70 9.43 6.74
CA MET A 199 3.80 8.32 6.42
C MET A 199 2.54 8.81 5.69
N LYS A 200 2.01 8.00 4.76
CA LYS A 200 0.70 8.24 4.15
C LYS A 200 -0.39 8.19 5.22
N PHE A 201 -1.26 9.18 5.24
CA PHE A 201 -2.29 9.35 6.27
C PHE A 201 -3.53 10.04 5.69
N GLY A 202 -4.72 9.71 6.15
CA GLY A 202 -5.97 10.32 5.67
C GLY A 202 -6.26 9.95 4.21
N LEU A 203 -6.99 10.81 3.49
CA LEU A 203 -7.40 10.52 2.12
C LEU A 203 -6.23 10.55 1.13
N GLY A 204 -6.19 9.56 0.25
CA GLY A 204 -5.24 9.48 -0.84
C GLY A 204 -5.70 8.56 -1.98
N ILE A 205 -4.97 8.63 -3.08
CA ILE A 205 -5.14 7.77 -4.25
C ILE A 205 -3.80 7.17 -4.57
N ILE A 206 -3.77 5.86 -4.77
CA ILE A 206 -2.59 5.14 -5.25
C ILE A 206 -2.93 4.47 -6.58
N ARG A 207 -2.03 4.62 -7.56
CA ARG A 207 -2.14 4.03 -8.89
C ARG A 207 -0.91 3.18 -9.10
N LEU A 208 -1.11 1.92 -9.41
CA LEU A 208 -0.03 0.96 -9.55
C LEU A 208 0.30 0.72 -11.01
N ALA A 209 1.56 0.35 -11.27
CA ALA A 209 2.05 0.02 -12.59
C ALA A 209 1.27 -1.15 -13.26
N ASP A 210 0.69 -2.04 -12.46
CA ASP A 210 -0.13 -3.16 -12.93
C ASP A 210 -1.57 -2.76 -13.29
N GLY A 211 -1.94 -1.48 -13.11
CA GLY A 211 -3.27 -0.95 -13.38
C GLY A 211 -4.23 -1.00 -12.19
N CYS A 212 -3.82 -1.54 -11.04
CA CYS A 212 -4.62 -1.45 -9.82
C CYS A 212 -4.70 0.00 -9.32
N VAL A 213 -5.85 0.37 -8.75
CA VAL A 213 -6.05 1.68 -8.14
C VAL A 213 -6.72 1.50 -6.78
N TYR A 214 -6.19 2.13 -5.75
CA TYR A 214 -6.91 2.32 -4.49
C TYR A 214 -7.16 3.81 -4.24
N GLN A 215 -8.38 4.14 -3.84
CA GLN A 215 -8.80 5.46 -3.44
C GLN A 215 -9.56 5.35 -2.11
N GLY A 216 -9.05 5.98 -1.06
CA GLY A 216 -9.65 5.87 0.26
C GLY A 216 -8.76 6.44 1.34
N GLU A 217 -9.03 6.04 2.57
CA GLU A 217 -8.24 6.46 3.71
C GLU A 217 -6.97 5.61 3.88
N PHE A 218 -5.95 6.24 4.45
CA PHE A 218 -4.66 5.66 4.79
C PHE A 218 -4.35 5.93 6.26
N GLU A 219 -3.69 4.99 6.91
CA GLU A 219 -3.10 5.18 8.24
C GLU A 219 -1.77 4.42 8.29
N ASN A 220 -0.68 5.13 8.65
CA ASN A 220 0.66 4.56 8.76
C ASN A 220 1.08 3.75 7.51
N ASP A 221 0.86 4.33 6.32
CA ASP A 221 1.09 3.72 4.99
C ASP A 221 0.20 2.54 4.59
N GLN A 222 -0.83 2.23 5.37
CA GLN A 222 -1.75 1.12 5.09
C GLN A 222 -3.12 1.64 4.69
N PHE A 223 -3.83 0.90 3.82
CA PHE A 223 -5.24 1.17 3.58
C PHE A 223 -6.02 1.03 4.88
N HIS A 224 -6.83 2.03 5.19
CA HIS A 224 -7.61 2.12 6.41
C HIS A 224 -8.97 2.73 6.10
N GLY A 225 -9.90 2.70 7.05
CA GLY A 225 -11.16 3.41 6.95
C GLY A 225 -11.98 2.94 5.74
N TYR A 226 -12.70 3.85 5.09
CA TYR A 226 -13.45 3.52 3.89
C TYR A 226 -12.61 3.75 2.62
N GLY A 227 -12.73 2.84 1.65
CA GLY A 227 -12.00 2.95 0.39
C GLY A 227 -12.49 2.04 -0.71
N SER A 228 -12.18 2.43 -1.96
CA SER A 228 -12.42 1.65 -3.16
C SER A 228 -11.11 1.12 -3.72
N PHE A 229 -11.08 -0.18 -4.03
CA PHE A 229 -9.99 -0.82 -4.74
C PHE A 229 -10.49 -1.35 -6.08
N ILE A 230 -9.84 -0.94 -7.15
CA ILE A 230 -10.15 -1.28 -8.53
C ILE A 230 -8.99 -2.12 -9.06
N TRP A 231 -9.28 -3.36 -9.43
CA TRP A 231 -8.31 -4.25 -10.09
C TRP A 231 -8.13 -3.84 -11.57
N PRO A 232 -7.11 -4.40 -12.26
CA PRO A 232 -6.85 -4.08 -13.66
C PRO A 232 -8.07 -4.34 -14.55
N ASP A 233 -8.16 -3.58 -15.65
CA ASP A 233 -9.31 -3.55 -16.58
C ASP A 233 -10.66 -3.17 -15.97
N ARG A 234 -10.68 -2.74 -14.69
CA ARG A 234 -11.90 -2.38 -13.94
C ARG A 234 -12.95 -3.49 -13.85
N LYS A 235 -12.56 -4.74 -14.15
CA LYS A 235 -13.44 -5.92 -14.09
C LYS A 235 -13.67 -6.44 -12.67
N LYS A 236 -12.99 -5.90 -11.67
CA LYS A 236 -13.23 -6.24 -10.28
C LYS A 236 -13.05 -5.00 -9.44
N ILE A 237 -14.03 -4.73 -8.58
CA ILE A 237 -14.09 -3.52 -7.75
C ILE A 237 -14.52 -3.96 -6.36
N PHE A 238 -13.78 -3.51 -5.36
CA PHE A 238 -14.19 -3.57 -3.97
C PHE A 238 -14.45 -2.16 -3.48
N GLU A 239 -15.51 -1.98 -2.72
CA GLU A 239 -15.82 -0.73 -2.04
C GLU A 239 -16.29 -1.07 -0.62
N GLY A 240 -15.61 -0.56 0.39
CA GLY A 240 -15.94 -0.89 1.77
C GLY A 240 -14.86 -0.50 2.74
N TYR A 241 -14.94 -1.06 3.94
CA TYR A 241 -14.02 -0.77 5.01
C TYR A 241 -12.72 -1.59 4.92
N TRP A 242 -11.64 -0.96 5.37
CA TRP A 242 -10.28 -1.47 5.40
C TRP A 242 -9.70 -1.29 6.79
N LYS A 243 -8.90 -2.26 7.23
CA LYS A 243 -8.12 -2.17 8.46
C LYS A 243 -6.77 -2.83 8.23
N ASN A 244 -5.71 -2.08 8.52
CA ASN A 244 -4.32 -2.53 8.36
C ASN A 244 -4.05 -3.14 6.97
N GLY A 245 -4.54 -2.48 5.93
CA GLY A 245 -4.38 -2.92 4.54
C GLY A 245 -5.33 -4.04 4.09
N THR A 246 -6.13 -4.62 4.97
CA THR A 246 -7.03 -5.75 4.64
C THR A 246 -8.50 -5.32 4.63
N LYS A 247 -9.32 -5.95 3.79
CA LYS A 247 -10.78 -5.76 3.78
C LYS A 247 -11.33 -6.15 5.16
N HIS A 248 -12.09 -5.27 5.80
CA HIS A 248 -12.59 -5.46 7.16
C HIS A 248 -13.95 -4.79 7.32
N GLY A 249 -14.84 -5.29 8.18
CA GLY A 249 -16.17 -4.69 8.33
C GLY A 249 -17.02 -4.85 7.08
N ASN A 250 -17.92 -3.90 6.80
CA ASN A 250 -18.85 -4.01 5.67
C ASN A 250 -18.18 -3.63 4.33
N GLY A 251 -18.51 -4.35 3.26
CA GLY A 251 -18.08 -3.98 1.93
C GLY A 251 -18.82 -4.72 0.83
N THR A 252 -18.68 -4.19 -0.39
CA THR A 252 -19.25 -4.71 -1.62
C THR A 252 -18.12 -5.08 -2.59
N MET A 253 -18.10 -6.32 -3.07
CA MET A 253 -17.23 -6.76 -4.15
C MET A 253 -18.08 -6.99 -5.40
N LYS A 254 -17.69 -6.38 -6.51
CA LYS A 254 -18.30 -6.57 -7.84
C LYS A 254 -17.29 -7.22 -8.76
N TRP A 255 -17.73 -8.23 -9.51
CA TRP A 255 -16.93 -8.91 -10.53
C TRP A 255 -17.52 -8.64 -11.91
N GLY A 256 -16.67 -8.66 -12.93
CA GLY A 256 -17.01 -8.29 -14.31
C GLY A 256 -17.88 -9.32 -15.03
N ASP A 257 -18.05 -10.50 -14.44
CA ASP A 257 -19.02 -11.51 -14.86
C ASP A 257 -20.42 -11.28 -14.28
N GLY A 258 -20.62 -10.20 -13.51
CA GLY A 258 -21.90 -9.84 -12.92
C GLY A 258 -22.11 -10.37 -11.50
N ARG A 259 -21.18 -11.16 -10.93
CA ARG A 259 -21.27 -11.54 -9.51
C ARG A 259 -21.15 -10.31 -8.62
N ILE A 260 -21.87 -10.31 -7.50
CA ILE A 260 -21.80 -9.26 -6.47
C ILE A 260 -21.86 -9.90 -5.10
N TYR A 261 -21.00 -9.47 -4.19
CA TYR A 261 -21.07 -9.82 -2.77
C TYR A 261 -21.17 -8.56 -1.95
N THR A 262 -22.19 -8.48 -1.10
CA THR A 262 -22.37 -7.39 -0.15
C THR A 262 -22.47 -7.98 1.25
N GLY A 263 -21.54 -7.65 2.13
CA GLY A 263 -21.55 -8.21 3.48
C GLY A 263 -20.32 -7.87 4.29
N GLN A 264 -20.17 -8.59 5.40
CA GLN A 264 -19.07 -8.40 6.33
C GLN A 264 -17.78 -9.11 5.85
N TYR A 265 -16.65 -8.54 6.23
CA TYR A 265 -15.30 -9.04 6.02
C TYR A 265 -14.52 -9.03 7.33
N LEU A 266 -13.66 -10.02 7.51
CA LEU A 266 -12.69 -10.12 8.60
C LEU A 266 -11.37 -10.61 8.02
N GLU A 267 -10.30 -9.82 8.21
CA GLU A 267 -8.93 -10.14 7.72
C GLU A 267 -8.89 -10.51 6.24
N GLY A 268 -9.63 -9.77 5.40
CA GLY A 268 -9.69 -9.99 3.96
C GLY A 268 -10.75 -11.00 3.51
N LEU A 269 -11.26 -11.85 4.41
CA LEU A 269 -12.19 -12.93 4.09
C LEU A 269 -13.64 -12.53 4.38
N LYS A 270 -14.58 -13.06 3.59
CA LYS A 270 -16.02 -12.92 3.87
C LYS A 270 -16.33 -13.55 5.23
N HIS A 271 -17.07 -12.83 6.05
CA HIS A 271 -17.38 -13.23 7.42
C HIS A 271 -18.77 -12.72 7.80
N GLY A 272 -19.38 -13.28 8.84
CA GLY A 272 -20.67 -12.83 9.37
C GLY A 272 -21.80 -12.90 8.35
N TYR A 273 -22.74 -11.97 8.39
CA TYR A 273 -23.84 -11.97 7.41
C TYR A 273 -23.40 -11.33 6.08
N GLY A 274 -23.80 -11.94 4.97
CA GLY A 274 -23.56 -11.40 3.63
C GLY A 274 -24.43 -12.02 2.55
N GLU A 275 -24.61 -11.27 1.47
CA GLU A 275 -25.41 -11.64 0.31
C GLU A 275 -24.51 -11.80 -0.91
N MET A 276 -24.62 -12.93 -1.59
CA MET A 276 -23.92 -13.23 -2.84
C MET A 276 -24.95 -13.37 -3.96
N GLN A 277 -24.88 -12.49 -4.95
CA GLN A 277 -25.58 -12.59 -6.22
C GLN A 277 -24.65 -13.24 -7.25
N TYR A 278 -25.14 -14.29 -7.89
CA TYR A 278 -24.42 -15.00 -8.94
C TYR A 278 -24.80 -14.46 -10.32
N SER A 279 -23.92 -14.65 -11.30
CA SER A 279 -24.10 -14.16 -12.66
C SER A 279 -25.29 -14.77 -13.40
N ASP A 280 -25.78 -15.93 -12.93
CA ASP A 280 -26.95 -16.63 -13.48
C ASP A 280 -28.26 -16.31 -12.77
N GLY A 281 -28.28 -15.26 -11.95
CA GLY A 281 -29.47 -14.77 -11.24
C GLY A 281 -29.73 -15.43 -9.88
N ARG A 282 -28.99 -16.50 -9.53
CA ARG A 282 -29.10 -17.11 -8.19
C ARG A 282 -28.62 -16.15 -7.10
N CYS A 283 -29.13 -16.30 -5.89
CA CYS A 283 -28.69 -15.53 -4.73
C CYS A 283 -28.52 -16.41 -3.49
N TYR A 284 -27.52 -16.09 -2.65
CA TYR A 284 -27.38 -16.63 -1.30
C TYR A 284 -27.34 -15.48 -0.30
N LYS A 285 -28.20 -15.53 0.71
CA LYS A 285 -28.26 -14.56 1.81
C LYS A 285 -28.07 -15.29 3.12
N GLY A 286 -26.97 -15.11 3.82
CA GLY A 286 -26.74 -15.87 5.04
C GLY A 286 -25.39 -15.67 5.68
N GLN A 287 -25.04 -16.60 6.57
CA GLN A 287 -23.81 -16.57 7.34
C GLN A 287 -22.61 -17.04 6.53
N TRP A 288 -21.47 -16.40 6.77
CA TRP A 288 -20.17 -16.64 6.17
C TRP A 288 -19.10 -16.79 7.25
N LYS A 289 -18.15 -17.70 7.04
CA LYS A 289 -16.98 -17.88 7.90
C LYS A 289 -15.79 -18.28 7.05
N ASN A 290 -14.68 -17.58 7.23
CA ASN A 290 -13.42 -17.82 6.51
C ASN A 290 -13.60 -17.88 4.99
N GLY A 291 -14.42 -16.98 4.43
CA GLY A 291 -14.65 -16.90 2.99
C GLY A 291 -15.72 -17.83 2.43
N LEU A 292 -16.31 -18.72 3.26
CA LEU A 292 -17.26 -19.75 2.83
C LEU A 292 -18.62 -19.57 3.50
N GLN A 293 -19.70 -20.03 2.86
CA GLN A 293 -21.01 -20.11 3.49
C GLN A 293 -20.95 -21.06 4.69
N ASP A 294 -21.36 -20.60 5.87
CA ASP A 294 -21.27 -21.39 7.10
C ASP A 294 -22.36 -20.93 8.08
N GLY A 295 -23.30 -21.81 8.41
CA GLY A 295 -24.47 -21.49 9.21
C GLY A 295 -25.77 -21.47 8.39
N MET A 296 -26.78 -20.78 8.91
CA MET A 296 -28.10 -20.67 8.26
C MET A 296 -28.06 -19.64 7.11
N GLY A 297 -28.80 -19.92 6.05
CA GLY A 297 -28.97 -19.00 4.93
C GLY A 297 -30.24 -19.26 4.12
N ILE A 298 -30.58 -18.30 3.27
CA ILE A 298 -31.63 -18.38 2.26
C ILE A 298 -30.94 -18.45 0.91
N PHE A 299 -31.30 -19.46 0.12
CA PHE A 299 -30.89 -19.58 -1.27
C PHE A 299 -32.08 -19.26 -2.16
N VAL A 300 -31.87 -18.40 -3.14
CA VAL A 300 -32.84 -18.03 -4.16
C VAL A 300 -32.36 -18.60 -5.49
N ASP A 301 -33.18 -19.41 -6.13
CA ASP A 301 -32.87 -19.93 -7.47
C ASP A 301 -33.08 -18.86 -8.56
N LYS A 302 -32.86 -19.23 -9.83
CA LYS A 302 -32.97 -18.30 -10.96
C LYS A 302 -34.42 -17.90 -11.26
N GLU A 303 -35.39 -18.68 -10.81
CA GLU A 303 -36.83 -18.40 -10.91
C GLU A 303 -37.33 -17.51 -9.76
N GLY A 304 -36.50 -17.25 -8.75
CA GLY A 304 -36.85 -16.46 -7.58
C GLY A 304 -37.42 -17.27 -6.41
N ASN A 305 -37.41 -18.61 -6.47
CA ASN A 305 -37.89 -19.43 -5.37
C ASN A 305 -36.88 -19.43 -4.23
N GLU A 306 -37.34 -19.12 -3.03
CA GLU A 306 -36.51 -19.09 -1.83
C GLU A 306 -36.55 -20.41 -1.07
N ARG A 307 -35.39 -20.87 -0.60
CA ARG A 307 -35.26 -22.06 0.26
C ARG A 307 -34.29 -21.79 1.39
N LYS A 308 -34.69 -22.16 2.61
CA LYS A 308 -33.85 -22.02 3.79
C LYS A 308 -32.97 -23.25 3.96
N GLY A 309 -31.67 -23.07 4.17
CA GLY A 309 -30.73 -24.18 4.35
C GLY A 309 -29.72 -23.94 5.46
N PHE A 310 -28.94 -24.98 5.75
CA PHE A 310 -27.79 -24.94 6.65
C PHE A 310 -26.52 -25.38 5.91
N TRP A 311 -25.47 -24.57 5.94
CA TRP A 311 -24.19 -24.79 5.28
C TRP A 311 -23.08 -25.01 6.30
N ILE A 312 -22.09 -25.84 5.95
CA ILE A 312 -20.82 -25.97 6.69
C ILE A 312 -19.69 -25.92 5.67
N LYS A 313 -18.75 -24.99 5.84
CA LYS A 313 -17.58 -24.83 4.95
C LYS A 313 -17.96 -24.82 3.45
N GLY A 314 -18.97 -24.04 3.09
CA GLY A 314 -19.45 -23.86 1.72
C GLY A 314 -20.36 -24.98 1.19
N LYS A 315 -20.54 -26.08 1.95
CA LYS A 315 -21.37 -27.21 1.53
C LYS A 315 -22.71 -27.17 2.25
N LEU A 316 -23.80 -27.17 1.47
CA LEU A 316 -25.15 -27.36 2.00
C LEU A 316 -25.25 -28.72 2.70
N LYS A 317 -25.85 -28.73 3.89
CA LYS A 317 -26.08 -29.94 4.70
C LYS A 317 -27.55 -30.33 4.78
N LYS A 318 -28.45 -29.36 4.85
CA LYS A 318 -29.89 -29.63 5.02
C LYS A 318 -30.74 -28.45 4.54
N TRP A 319 -31.89 -28.75 3.93
CA TRP A 319 -32.98 -27.80 3.66
C TRP A 319 -34.04 -27.84 4.76
N PHE A 320 -34.72 -26.71 4.96
CA PHE A 320 -35.87 -26.55 5.86
C PHE A 320 -37.09 -26.06 5.07
#